data_AF-A0A2N3PKB0-F1
#
_entry.id   AF-A0A2N3PKB0-F1
#
_cell.length_a   1.000
_cell.length_b   1.000
_cell.length_c   1.000
_cell.angle_alpha   90.00
_cell.angle_beta   90.00
_cell.angle_gamma   90.00
#
_symmetry.space_group_name_H-M   'P 1'
#
loop_
_entity.id
_entity.type
_entity.pdbx_description
1 polymer ?
#
loop_
_entity_poly.entity_id
_entity_poly.type
_entity_poly.pdbx_seq_one_letter_code
_entity_poly.pdbx_strand_id
1 'polypeptide(L)'
;MFDYAKYENASSKELFNALTLVEKRTQKLTLQLKENKEAFKFLKMKLKKSLSNKKLKKVEEPTEDTKLILSKNEPLDYNNFDDLLESVDLELKAENA
;
A
#
# COMPACT_ATOMS: atom_id res chain seq x y z
N MET A 1 8.16 -9.90 -22.81
CA MET A 1 6.94 -10.49 -23.40
C MET A 1 7.28 -11.90 -23.87
N PHE A 2 6.35 -12.86 -23.79
CA PHE A 2 6.63 -14.23 -24.26
C PHE A 2 6.76 -14.19 -25.79
N ASP A 3 7.84 -14.78 -26.33
CA ASP A 3 8.10 -14.78 -27.77
C ASP A 3 7.39 -15.98 -28.40
N TYR A 4 6.19 -15.72 -28.93
CA TYR A 4 5.36 -16.73 -29.58
C TYR A 4 5.91 -17.12 -30.97
N ALA A 5 6.58 -16.21 -31.67
CA ALA A 5 7.10 -16.44 -33.01
C ALA A 5 8.15 -17.56 -33.04
N LYS A 6 8.91 -17.70 -31.95
CA LYS A 6 9.86 -18.81 -31.74
C LYS A 6 9.23 -20.20 -31.86
N TYR A 7 7.92 -20.33 -31.66
CA TYR A 7 7.22 -21.61 -31.63
C TYR A 7 6.36 -21.89 -32.86
N GLU A 8 6.29 -20.98 -33.83
CA GLU A 8 5.49 -21.17 -35.06
C GLU A 8 5.92 -22.39 -35.87
N ASN A 9 7.23 -22.66 -35.91
CA ASN A 9 7.81 -23.81 -36.64
C ASN A 9 8.50 -24.82 -35.71
N ALA A 10 8.19 -24.78 -34.41
CA ALA A 10 8.82 -25.67 -33.43
C ALA A 10 8.30 -27.12 -33.57
N SER A 11 9.18 -28.07 -33.32
CA SER A 11 8.82 -29.49 -33.29
C SER A 11 7.94 -29.83 -32.08
N SER A 12 7.18 -30.93 -32.17
CA SER A 12 6.33 -31.39 -31.06
C SER A 12 7.11 -31.61 -29.74
N LYS A 13 8.38 -32.02 -29.83
CA LYS A 13 9.26 -32.21 -28.66
C LYS A 13 9.61 -30.88 -28.01
N GLU A 14 9.89 -29.85 -28.81
CA GLU A 14 10.20 -28.50 -28.32
C GLU A 14 8.97 -27.85 -27.68
N LEU A 15 7.80 -28.02 -28.29
CA LEU A 15 6.52 -27.57 -27.74
C LEU A 15 6.22 -28.25 -26.39
N PHE A 16 6.39 -29.57 -26.30
CA PHE A 16 6.17 -30.31 -25.04
C PHE A 16 7.10 -29.85 -23.92
N ASN A 17 8.39 -29.65 -24.23
CA ASN A 17 9.35 -29.14 -23.27
C ASN A 17 9.03 -27.72 -22.82
N ALA A 18 8.64 -26.85 -23.75
CA ALA A 18 8.24 -25.48 -23.45
C ALA A 18 6.98 -25.45 -22.56
N LEU A 19 5.97 -26.27 -22.88
CA LEU A 19 4.75 -26.41 -22.09
C LEU A 19 5.08 -26.82 -20.65
N THR A 20 5.84 -27.91 -20.49
CA THR A 20 6.24 -28.42 -19.17
C THR A 20 7.00 -27.36 -18.36
N LEU A 21 7.86 -26.57 -19.01
CA LEU A 21 8.60 -25.50 -18.35
C LEU A 21 7.67 -24.36 -17.89
N VAL A 22 6.71 -23.97 -18.72
CA VAL A 22 5.73 -22.92 -18.39
C VAL A 22 4.80 -23.38 -17.27
N GLU A 23 4.38 -24.65 -17.25
CA GLU A 23 3.58 -25.22 -16.17
C GLU A 23 4.33 -25.15 -14.83
N LYS A 24 5.59 -25.59 -14.78
CA LYS A 24 6.42 -25.50 -13.56
C LYS A 24 6.58 -24.06 -13.08
N ARG A 25 6.77 -23.12 -14.00
CA ARG A 25 6.84 -21.68 -13.67
C ARG A 25 5.52 -21.17 -13.09
N THR A 26 4.40 -21.58 -13.68
CA THR A 26 3.05 -21.21 -13.22
C THR A 26 2.77 -21.74 -11.82
N GLN A 27 3.13 -22.98 -11.53
CA GLN A 27 3.01 -23.57 -10.20
C GLN A 27 3.84 -22.79 -9.16
N LYS A 28 5.10 -22.45 -9.49
CA LYS A 28 5.97 -21.66 -8.62
C LYS A 28 5.39 -20.27 -8.34
N LEU A 29 4.93 -19.57 -9.38
CA LEU A 29 4.31 -18.24 -9.24
C LEU A 29 3.04 -18.30 -8.38
N THR A 30 2.25 -19.37 -8.51
CA THR A 30 1.05 -19.58 -7.68
C THR A 30 1.39 -19.71 -6.20
N LEU A 31 2.44 -20.48 -5.87
CA LEU A 31 2.93 -20.62 -4.50
C LEU A 31 3.39 -19.27 -3.94
N GLN A 32 4.24 -18.55 -4.68
CA GLN A 32 4.75 -17.23 -4.29
C GLN A 32 3.62 -16.22 -4.11
N LEU A 33 2.59 -16.26 -4.96
CA LEU A 33 1.42 -15.39 -4.85
C LEU A 33 0.61 -15.70 -3.58
N LYS A 34 0.50 -16.97 -3.18
CA LYS A 34 -0.12 -17.37 -1.92
C LYS A 34 0.68 -16.85 -0.71
N GLU A 35 2.00 -17.08 -0.70
CA GLU A 35 2.89 -16.58 0.36
C GLU A 35 2.85 -15.05 0.47
N ASN A 36 2.88 -14.34 -0.65
CA ASN A 36 2.79 -12.88 -0.68
C ASN A 36 1.45 -12.37 -0.14
N LYS A 37 0.34 -13.04 -0.42
CA LYS A 37 -0.97 -12.70 0.15
C LYS A 37 -0.99 -12.85 1.67
N GLU A 38 -0.39 -13.90 2.19
CA GLU A 38 -0.26 -14.14 3.63
C GLU A 38 0.64 -13.09 4.29
N ALA A 39 1.80 -12.81 3.70
CA ALA A 39 2.72 -11.75 4.14
C ALA A 39 2.05 -10.37 4.15
N PHE A 40 1.32 -10.02 3.09
CA PHE A 40 0.56 -8.78 3.00
C PHE A 40 -0.48 -8.66 4.12
N LYS A 41 -1.26 -9.72 4.38
CA LYS A 41 -2.25 -9.75 5.47
C LYS A 41 -1.58 -9.58 6.83
N PHE A 42 -0.46 -10.26 7.05
CA PHE A 42 0.32 -10.16 8.29
C PHE A 42 0.85 -8.74 8.52
N LEU A 43 1.48 -8.14 7.51
CA LEU A 43 2.03 -6.78 7.59
C LEU A 43 0.92 -5.76 7.82
N LYS A 44 -0.21 -5.86 7.10
CA LYS A 44 -1.38 -5.01 7.32
C LYS A 44 -1.89 -5.10 8.76
N MET A 45 -1.97 -6.31 9.32
CA MET A 45 -2.38 -6.49 10.71
C MET A 45 -1.37 -5.87 11.69
N LYS A 46 -0.07 -6.04 11.45
CA LYS A 46 0.99 -5.47 12.29
C LYS A 46 0.99 -3.94 12.23
N LEU A 47 0.82 -3.35 11.05
CA LEU A 47 0.70 -1.91 10.87
C LEU A 47 -0.51 -1.36 11.62
N LYS A 48 -1.69 -1.98 11.46
CA LYS A 48 -2.90 -1.60 12.19
C LYS A 48 -2.66 -1.63 13.71
N LYS A 49 -2.05 -2.70 14.22
CA LYS A 49 -1.69 -2.82 15.66
C LYS A 49 -0.70 -1.76 16.10
N SER A 50 0.32 -1.45 15.30
CA SER A 50 1.30 -0.41 15.62
C SER A 50 0.65 0.97 15.72
N LEU A 51 -0.25 1.29 14.78
CA LEU A 51 -0.99 2.56 14.77
C LEU A 51 -2.03 2.65 15.90
N SER A 52 -2.70 1.55 16.24
CA SER A 52 -3.67 1.53 17.36
C SER A 52 -3.01 1.46 18.75
N ASN A 53 -1.79 0.91 18.85
CA ASN A 53 -0.96 0.99 20.06
C ASN A 53 -0.29 2.35 20.24
N LYS A 54 -0.31 3.22 19.21
CA LYS A 54 -0.07 4.65 19.37
C LYS A 54 -1.28 5.18 20.13
N LYS A 55 -1.25 4.96 21.45
CA LYS A 55 -2.23 5.48 22.40
C LYS A 55 -2.52 6.91 21.96
N LEU A 56 -3.78 7.19 21.62
CA LEU A 56 -4.38 8.45 21.97
C LEU A 56 -3.96 8.67 23.42
N LYS A 57 -2.92 9.49 23.64
CA LYS A 57 -2.74 10.10 24.95
C LYS A 57 -4.11 10.68 25.22
N LYS A 58 -4.78 10.21 26.28
CA LYS A 58 -5.96 10.91 26.79
C LYS A 58 -5.57 12.38 26.75
N VAL A 59 -6.25 13.15 25.93
CA VAL A 59 -6.09 14.59 25.91
C VAL A 59 -6.44 14.97 27.34
N GLU A 60 -5.42 15.24 28.16
CA GLU A 60 -5.62 16.03 29.36
C GLU A 60 -6.38 17.24 28.88
N GLU A 61 -7.54 17.52 29.49
CA GLU A 61 -8.30 18.70 29.14
C GLU A 61 -7.33 19.87 29.04
N PRO A 62 -7.29 20.59 27.90
CA PRO A 62 -6.33 21.64 27.72
C PRO A 62 -6.47 22.62 28.88
N THR A 63 -5.36 22.90 29.57
CA THR A 63 -5.26 23.95 30.59
C THR A 63 -5.81 25.25 30.04
N GLU A 64 -6.32 26.15 30.89
CA GLU A 64 -6.95 27.39 30.42
C GLU A 64 -6.07 28.19 29.46
N ASP A 65 -4.75 28.18 29.68
CA ASP A 65 -3.77 28.81 28.80
C ASP A 65 -3.72 28.18 27.40
N THR A 66 -3.85 26.86 27.28
CA THR A 66 -3.88 26.19 25.96
C THR A 66 -5.19 26.41 25.23
N LYS A 67 -6.32 26.53 25.95
CA LYS A 67 -7.60 26.95 25.36
C LYS A 67 -7.54 28.38 24.80
N LEU A 68 -6.84 29.28 25.50
CA LEU A 68 -6.67 30.68 25.11
C LEU A 68 -5.72 30.83 23.90
N ILE A 69 -4.74 29.94 23.75
CA ILE A 69 -3.88 29.89 22.55
C ILE A 69 -4.63 29.28 21.37
N LEU A 70 -5.43 28.23 21.57
CA LEU A 70 -6.24 27.62 20.51
C LEU A 70 -7.33 28.57 20.00
N SER A 71 -7.95 29.38 20.87
CA SER A 71 -8.94 30.36 20.43
C SER A 71 -8.36 31.54 19.65
N LYS A 72 -7.04 31.76 19.73
CA LYS A 72 -6.31 32.75 18.93
C LYS A 72 -5.88 32.22 17.56
N ASN A 73 -5.86 30.89 17.38
CA ASN A 73 -5.57 30.29 16.08
C ASN A 73 -6.89 30.07 15.35
N GLU A 74 -7.02 30.64 14.15
CA GLU A 74 -8.20 30.39 13.33
C GLU A 74 -8.30 28.89 13.02
N PRO A 75 -9.50 28.30 13.16
CA PRO A 75 -9.71 26.92 12.76
C PRO A 75 -9.45 26.79 11.26
N LEU A 76 -8.53 25.89 10.90
CA LEU A 76 -8.30 25.53 9.51
C LEU A 76 -9.57 24.86 8.95
N ASP A 77 -9.95 25.23 7.73
CA ASP A 77 -11.21 24.84 7.07
C ASP A 77 -11.19 23.40 6.53
N TYR A 78 -10.87 22.44 7.40
CA TYR A 78 -10.84 21.02 7.09
C TYR A 78 -11.84 20.28 7.96
N ASN A 79 -12.78 19.56 7.33
CA ASN A 79 -13.88 18.92 8.06
C ASN A 79 -13.44 17.66 8.80
N ASN A 80 -12.31 17.06 8.39
CA ASN A 80 -11.74 15.86 8.98
C ASN A 80 -10.24 15.74 8.63
N PHE A 81 -9.58 14.72 9.18
CA PHE A 81 -8.15 14.47 8.95
C PHE A 81 -7.83 14.00 7.52
N ASP A 82 -8.78 13.36 6.83
CA ASP A 82 -8.61 12.91 5.44
C ASP A 82 -8.56 14.13 4.49
N ASP A 83 -9.41 15.14 4.70
CA ASP A 83 -9.41 16.41 3.95
C ASP A 83 -8.05 17.14 4.08
N LEU A 84 -7.44 17.10 5.28
CA LEU A 84 -6.13 17.68 5.54
C LEU A 84 -5.00 16.91 4.84
N LEU A 85 -5.07 15.58 4.80
CA LEU A 85 -4.07 14.78 4.09
C LEU A 85 -4.14 15.02 2.58
N GLU A 86 -5.34 15.14 2.04
CA GLU A 86 -5.56 15.38 0.62
C GLU A 86 -5.03 16.75 0.19
N SER A 87 -5.20 17.80 1.01
CA SER A 87 -4.64 19.13 0.72
C SER A 87 -3.12 19.15 0.77
N VAL A 88 -2.51 18.47 1.75
CA VAL A 88 -1.03 18.34 1.83
C VAL A 88 -0.48 17.55 0.64
N ASP A 89 -1.15 16.47 0.23
CA ASP A 89 -0.76 15.70 -0.96
C ASP A 89 -0.88 16.51 -2.25
N LEU A 90 -1.84 17.44 -2.34
CA LEU A 90 -1.98 18.37 -3.46
C LEU A 90 -0.86 19.42 -3.48
N GLU A 91 -0.52 20.01 -2.33
CA GLU A 91 0.59 20.97 -2.21
C GLU A 91 1.93 20.34 -2.57
N LEU A 92 2.22 19.14 -2.07
CA LEU A 92 3.46 18.41 -2.39
C LEU A 92 3.56 18.02 -3.87
N LYS A 93 2.43 17.77 -4.53
CA LYS A 93 2.41 17.53 -5.98
C LYS A 93 2.62 18.81 -6.77
N ALA A 94 2.08 19.94 -6.31
CA ALA A 94 2.27 21.24 -6.95
C ALA A 94 3.70 21.77 -6.82
N GLU A 95 4.40 21.45 -5.74
CA GLU A 95 5.80 21.86 -5.52
C GLU A 95 6.82 21.01 -6.32
N ASN A 96 6.43 19.79 -6.72
CA ASN A 96 7.29 18.85 -7.48
C ASN A 96 6.91 18.73 -8.98
N ALA A 97 6.00 19.56 -9.48
CA ALA A 97 5.57 19.61 -10.89
C ALA A 97 6.19 20.82 -11.61
#